data_AF-A0A401P2N2-F1
#
_entry.id   AF-A0A401P2N2-F1
#
_cell.length_a   1.000
_cell.length_b   1.000
_cell.length_c   1.000
_cell.angle_alpha   90.00
_cell.angle_beta   90.00
_cell.angle_gamma   90.00
#
_symmetry.space_group_name_H-M   'P 1'
#
loop_
_entity.id
_entity.type
_entity.pdbx_description
1 polymer ?
#
loop_
_entity_poly.entity_id
_entity_poly.type
_entity_poly.pdbx_seq_one_letter_code
_entity_poly.pdbx_strand_id
1 'polypeptide(L)'
;MVFQEITDVNQRNKCLDMKGEKLDYESCEALEEIFRRMQFKLINLEWVKLDEDGASALFDIMEYYDSAVHLSISFTKHIGTRGWIAAAQLIRKSSSLQEFEACGIPLMENSACFVARGLRFNSHLRVLRLDNASMSGRPLMLLGKQEWGTVKQILTTDK
;
A
#
# COMPACT_ATOMS: atom_id res chain seq x y z
N MET A 1 26.90 24.33 21.25
CA MET A 1 25.50 24.52 20.84
C MET A 1 25.04 23.16 20.31
N VAL A 2 24.39 22.37 21.16
CA VAL A 2 23.92 21.03 20.78
C VAL A 2 22.61 21.27 20.06
N PHE A 3 22.56 21.00 18.75
CA PHE A 3 21.29 20.86 18.06
C PHE A 3 20.59 19.67 18.71
N GLN A 4 19.61 19.94 19.57
CA GLN A 4 18.61 18.92 19.90
C GLN A 4 17.92 18.60 18.59
N GLU A 5 18.25 17.45 18.00
CA GLU A 5 17.40 16.84 16.98
C GLU A 5 15.99 16.81 17.56
N ILE A 6 15.09 17.55 16.91
CA ILE A 6 13.66 17.50 17.17
C ILE A 6 13.23 16.08 16.83
N THR A 7 13.30 15.20 17.83
CA THR A 7 12.94 13.78 17.76
C THR A 7 11.47 13.60 18.18
N ASP A 8 10.60 14.47 17.69
CA ASP A 8 9.15 14.22 17.68
C ASP A 8 8.66 13.96 16.24
N VAL A 9 9.49 13.25 15.47
CA VAL A 9 9.21 12.80 14.10
C VAL A 9 8.26 11.57 14.07
N ASN A 10 7.71 11.17 15.22
CA ASN A 10 6.86 9.99 15.37
C ASN A 10 5.37 10.32 15.57
N GLN A 11 4.98 11.60 15.56
CA GLN A 11 3.56 11.96 15.60
C GLN A 11 2.91 11.80 14.23
N ARG A 12 2.58 10.56 13.90
CA ARG A 12 1.71 10.25 12.76
C ARG A 12 0.29 10.72 13.03
N ASN A 13 -0.28 11.45 12.07
CA ASN A 13 -1.68 11.85 12.06
C ASN A 13 -2.59 10.61 12.05
N LYS A 14 -3.80 10.74 12.60
CA LYS A 14 -4.68 9.57 12.80
C LYS A 14 -5.12 8.93 11.48
N CYS A 15 -5.69 9.72 10.57
CA CYS A 15 -6.28 9.22 9.34
C CYS A 15 -6.25 10.30 8.27
N LEU A 16 -5.90 9.91 7.04
CA LEU A 16 -6.26 10.62 5.82
C LEU A 16 -7.31 9.78 5.09
N ASP A 17 -8.55 10.25 5.06
CA ASP A 17 -9.65 9.55 4.39
C ASP A 17 -9.99 10.25 3.08
N MET A 18 -9.86 9.52 1.98
CA MET A 18 -10.17 9.98 0.62
C MET A 18 -11.15 9.03 -0.05
N LYS A 19 -11.93 8.29 0.75
CA LYS A 19 -12.82 7.26 0.23
C LYS A 19 -13.81 7.83 -0.79
N GLY A 20 -13.83 7.22 -1.99
CA GLY A 20 -14.74 7.59 -3.07
C GLY A 20 -14.33 8.83 -3.87
N GLU A 21 -13.20 9.46 -3.54
CA GLU A 21 -12.69 10.61 -4.27
C GLU A 21 -12.13 10.23 -5.65
N LYS A 22 -12.13 11.19 -6.57
CA LYS A 22 -11.43 11.07 -7.85
C LYS A 22 -10.09 11.78 -7.70
N LEU A 23 -8.99 11.04 -7.85
CA LEU A 23 -7.66 11.60 -7.84
C LEU A 23 -7.17 11.74 -9.28
N ASP A 24 -7.00 12.99 -9.69
CA ASP A 24 -6.30 13.35 -10.92
C ASP A 24 -4.86 13.79 -10.61
N TYR A 25 -4.15 14.25 -11.65
CA TYR A 25 -2.77 14.69 -11.51
C TYR A 25 -2.59 15.81 -10.47
N GLU A 26 -3.46 16.82 -10.48
CA GLU A 26 -3.41 17.92 -9.51
C GLU A 26 -3.66 17.42 -8.08
N SER A 27 -4.57 16.46 -7.92
CA SER A 27 -4.80 15.79 -6.63
C SER A 27 -3.56 15.04 -6.14
N CYS A 28 -2.84 14.36 -7.04
CA CYS A 28 -1.58 13.67 -6.70
C CYS A 28 -0.47 14.65 -6.31
N GLU A 29 -0.34 15.80 -7.00
CA GLU A 29 0.61 16.85 -6.62
C GLU A 29 0.29 17.44 -5.24
N ALA A 30 -1.00 17.72 -4.98
CA ALA A 30 -1.43 18.19 -3.67
C ALA A 30 -1.15 17.15 -2.57
N LEU A 31 -1.34 15.87 -2.86
CA LEU A 31 -1.01 14.79 -1.94
C LEU A 31 0.50 14.68 -1.68
N GLU A 32 1.33 14.94 -2.68
CA GLU A 32 2.78 15.00 -2.49
C GLU A 32 3.18 16.07 -1.47
N GLU A 33 2.63 17.28 -1.60
CA GLU A 33 2.88 18.37 -0.66
C GLU A 33 2.44 18.04 0.77
N ILE A 34 1.34 17.28 0.91
CA ILE A 34 0.87 16.77 2.20
C ILE A 34 1.86 15.74 2.75
N PHE A 35 2.21 14.71 1.96
CA PHE A 35 3.08 13.62 2.41
C PHE A 35 4.51 14.07 2.70
N ARG A 36 4.98 15.15 2.08
CA ARG A 36 6.28 15.78 2.41
C ARG A 36 6.34 16.30 3.85
N ARG A 37 5.20 16.64 4.45
CA ARG A 37 5.12 17.29 5.77
C ARG A 37 4.46 16.40 6.82
N MET A 38 3.63 15.48 6.38
CA MET A 38 2.71 14.73 7.23
C MET A 38 2.78 13.24 6.92
N GLN A 39 2.88 12.45 7.99
CA GLN A 39 2.71 11.02 7.95
C GLN A 39 1.42 10.64 8.67
N PHE A 40 0.87 9.48 8.34
CA PHE A 40 -0.42 9.00 8.82
C PHE A 40 -0.32 7.59 9.40
N LYS A 41 -1.18 7.29 10.36
CA LYS A 41 -1.41 5.93 10.85
C LYS A 41 -2.26 5.16 9.84
N LEU A 42 -3.32 5.80 9.33
CA LEU A 42 -4.19 5.24 8.29
C LEU A 42 -4.27 6.19 7.09
N ILE A 43 -4.08 5.65 5.90
CA ILE A 43 -4.52 6.27 4.65
C ILE A 43 -5.59 5.38 4.04
N ASN A 44 -6.79 5.94 3.86
CA ASN A 44 -7.93 5.25 3.29
C ASN A 44 -8.19 5.77 1.86
N LEU A 45 -7.85 4.95 0.87
CA LEU A 45 -8.11 5.17 -0.55
C LEU A 45 -9.24 4.29 -1.07
N GLU A 46 -10.12 3.78 -0.21
CA GLU A 46 -11.20 2.92 -0.66
C GLU A 46 -12.06 3.57 -1.74
N TRP A 47 -12.44 2.83 -2.78
CA TRP A 47 -13.28 3.35 -3.88
C TRP A 47 -12.72 4.57 -4.63
N VAL A 48 -11.46 4.93 -4.38
CA VAL A 48 -10.81 6.02 -5.11
C VAL A 48 -10.71 5.66 -6.59
N LYS A 49 -10.96 6.66 -7.43
CA LYS A 49 -10.76 6.56 -8.88
C LYS A 49 -9.39 7.13 -9.22
N LEU A 50 -8.48 6.23 -9.62
CA LEU A 50 -7.16 6.53 -10.16
C LEU A 50 -7.06 5.89 -11.55
N ASP A 51 -6.28 6.49 -12.44
CA ASP A 51 -5.73 5.77 -13.59
C ASP A 51 -4.43 5.06 -13.19
N GLU A 52 -3.90 4.23 -14.09
CA GLU A 52 -2.70 3.43 -13.82
C GLU A 52 -1.46 4.30 -13.55
N ASP A 53 -1.37 5.47 -14.19
CA ASP A 53 -0.30 6.45 -13.98
C ASP A 53 -0.40 7.13 -12.62
N GLY A 54 -1.59 7.61 -12.25
CA GLY A 54 -1.86 8.21 -10.95
C GLY A 54 -1.65 7.23 -9.80
N ALA A 55 -2.06 5.96 -9.97
CA ALA A 55 -1.82 4.92 -8.97
C ALA A 55 -0.31 4.66 -8.79
N SER A 56 0.45 4.56 -9.89
CA SER A 56 1.90 4.38 -9.82
C SER A 56 2.56 5.55 -9.10
N ALA A 57 2.26 6.79 -9.51
CA ALA A 57 2.85 8.00 -8.93
C ALA A 57 2.53 8.11 -7.44
N LEU A 58 1.27 7.86 -7.06
CA LEU A 58 0.84 7.94 -5.66
C LEU A 58 1.57 6.92 -4.78
N PHE A 59 1.76 5.68 -5.24
CA PHE A 59 2.51 4.68 -4.48
C PHE A 59 4.01 5.01 -4.39
N ASP A 60 4.60 5.57 -5.44
CA ASP A 60 6.00 6.03 -5.41
C ASP A 60 6.19 7.18 -4.41
N ILE A 61 5.24 8.14 -4.38
CA ILE A 61 5.22 9.23 -3.39
C ILE A 61 5.11 8.66 -1.96
N MET A 62 4.16 7.74 -1.74
CA MET A 62 3.98 7.11 -0.43
C MET A 62 5.21 6.30 0.02
N GLU A 63 5.90 5.66 -0.93
CA GLU A 63 7.16 4.94 -0.67
C GLU A 63 8.22 5.92 -0.19
N TYR A 64 8.40 7.01 -0.94
CA TYR A 64 9.45 7.98 -0.68
C TYR A 64 9.31 8.68 0.68
N TYR A 65 8.09 9.06 1.06
CA TYR A 65 7.81 9.77 2.31
C TYR A 65 7.42 8.84 3.48
N ASP A 66 7.38 7.52 3.26
CA ASP A 66 6.98 6.51 4.25
C ASP A 66 5.64 6.87 4.94
N SER A 67 4.66 7.24 4.11
CA SER A 67 3.50 8.04 4.52
C SER A 67 2.51 7.33 5.44
N ALA A 68 2.47 6.00 5.48
CA ALA A 68 1.42 5.23 6.15
C ALA A 68 1.93 4.07 7.00
N VAL A 69 1.20 3.75 8.08
CA VAL A 69 1.33 2.47 8.81
C VAL A 69 0.30 1.46 8.31
N HIS A 70 -0.92 1.93 8.03
CA HIS A 70 -2.00 1.18 7.40
C HIS A 70 -2.40 1.89 6.11
N LEU A 71 -2.40 1.16 5.00
CA LEU A 71 -2.90 1.64 3.71
C LEU A 71 -4.02 0.73 3.21
N SER A 72 -5.21 1.30 3.00
CA SER A 72 -6.32 0.62 2.32
C SER A 72 -6.51 1.21 0.94
N ILE A 73 -6.45 0.37 -0.08
CA ILE A 73 -6.82 0.70 -1.47
C ILE A 73 -8.05 -0.07 -1.92
N SER A 74 -8.80 -0.68 -1.00
CA SER A 74 -9.85 -1.64 -1.33
C SER A 74 -10.91 -1.05 -2.28
N PHE A 75 -11.41 -1.86 -3.21
CA PHE A 75 -12.40 -1.46 -4.22
C PHE A 75 -11.97 -0.31 -5.15
N THR A 76 -10.68 0.05 -5.19
CA THR A 76 -10.16 0.95 -6.23
C THR A 76 -10.15 0.24 -7.57
N LYS A 77 -10.61 0.93 -8.61
CA LYS A 77 -10.60 0.42 -9.98
C LYS A 77 -9.35 0.95 -10.69
N HIS A 78 -8.84 0.16 -11.64
CA HIS A 78 -7.80 0.59 -12.58
C HIS A 78 -6.41 0.88 -11.99
N ILE A 79 -6.00 0.20 -10.91
CA ILE A 79 -4.60 0.22 -10.43
C ILE A 79 -3.60 -0.16 -11.54
N GLY A 80 -3.98 -1.08 -12.44
CA GLY A 80 -3.14 -1.47 -13.58
C GLY A 80 -1.86 -2.20 -13.18
N THR A 81 -1.04 -2.54 -14.16
CA THR A 81 0.21 -3.30 -13.91
C THR A 81 1.24 -2.42 -13.21
N ARG A 82 1.38 -1.16 -13.65
CA ARG A 82 2.34 -0.19 -13.10
C ARG A 82 1.99 0.19 -11.66
N GLY A 83 0.71 0.41 -11.35
CA GLY A 83 0.27 0.63 -9.98
C GLY A 83 0.59 -0.55 -9.06
N TRP A 84 0.40 -1.80 -9.52
CA TRP A 84 0.80 -2.98 -8.73
C TRP A 84 2.31 -3.15 -8.57
N ILE A 85 3.10 -2.78 -9.58
CA ILE A 85 4.56 -2.73 -9.47
C ILE A 85 4.96 -1.71 -8.40
N ALA A 86 4.42 -0.50 -8.44
CA ALA A 86 4.71 0.56 -7.46
C ALA A 86 4.23 0.17 -6.05
N ALA A 87 3.03 -0.41 -5.91
CA ALA A 87 2.54 -0.95 -4.64
C ALA A 87 3.48 -2.02 -4.07
N ALA A 88 4.03 -2.90 -4.92
CA ALA A 88 5.02 -3.89 -4.48
C ALA A 88 6.36 -3.27 -4.07
N GLN A 89 6.75 -2.13 -4.66
CA GLN A 89 7.93 -1.36 -4.24
C GLN A 89 7.71 -0.70 -2.88
N LEU A 90 6.56 -0.04 -2.71
CA LEU A 90 6.09 0.52 -1.45
C LEU A 90 6.12 -0.52 -0.34
N ILE A 91 5.47 -1.67 -0.56
CA ILE A 91 5.48 -2.80 0.38
C ILE A 91 6.91 -3.24 0.67
N ARG A 92 7.80 -3.30 -0.32
CA ARG A 92 9.16 -3.78 -0.12
C ARG A 92 9.99 -2.86 0.77
N LYS A 93 9.92 -1.56 0.53
CA LYS A 93 10.86 -0.57 1.08
C LYS A 93 10.34 0.21 2.27
N SER A 94 9.02 0.30 2.47
CA SER A 94 8.46 1.03 3.60
C SER A 94 8.88 0.37 4.92
N SER A 95 9.40 1.20 5.83
CA SER A 95 9.81 0.81 7.17
C SER A 95 8.67 0.92 8.18
N SER A 96 7.61 1.67 7.85
CA SER A 96 6.48 1.88 8.76
C SER A 96 5.21 1.12 8.36
N LEU A 97 5.05 0.72 7.10
CA LEU A 97 3.86 0.02 6.63
C LEU A 97 3.76 -1.36 7.30
N GLN A 98 2.70 -1.52 8.10
CA GLN A 98 2.38 -2.74 8.84
C GLN A 98 1.13 -3.44 8.29
N GLU A 99 0.21 -2.70 7.66
CA GLU A 99 -1.05 -3.23 7.16
C GLU A 99 -1.33 -2.69 5.74
N PHE A 100 -1.61 -3.61 4.81
CA PHE A 100 -1.99 -3.28 3.43
C PHE A 100 -3.27 -4.03 3.06
N GLU A 101 -4.31 -3.29 2.68
CA GLU A 101 -5.60 -3.85 2.28
C GLU A 101 -5.90 -3.52 0.82
N ALA A 102 -6.19 -4.54 0.02
CA ALA A 102 -6.60 -4.42 -1.38
C ALA A 102 -7.82 -5.31 -1.68
N CYS A 103 -8.80 -5.28 -0.77
CA CYS A 103 -10.00 -6.09 -0.86
C CYS A 103 -10.86 -5.68 -2.06
N GLY A 104 -11.52 -6.65 -2.71
CA GLY A 104 -12.36 -6.41 -3.88
C GLY A 104 -11.61 -5.99 -5.16
N ILE A 105 -10.28 -6.10 -5.17
CA ILE A 105 -9.45 -5.85 -6.36
C ILE A 105 -8.91 -7.18 -6.86
N PRO A 106 -9.21 -7.58 -8.11
CA PRO A 106 -8.67 -8.81 -8.68
C PRO A 106 -7.14 -8.79 -8.71
N LEU A 107 -6.51 -9.68 -7.93
CA LEU A 107 -5.08 -9.85 -7.92
C LEU A 107 -4.68 -10.91 -8.96
N MET A 108 -4.46 -10.45 -10.19
CA MET A 108 -4.04 -11.32 -11.30
C MET A 108 -2.64 -11.92 -11.05
N GLU A 109 -2.30 -13.01 -11.76
CA GLU A 109 -1.04 -13.75 -11.58
C GLU A 109 0.22 -12.87 -11.64
N ASN A 110 0.27 -11.92 -12.58
CA ASN A 110 1.39 -10.98 -12.70
C ASN A 110 1.48 -10.05 -11.48
N SER A 111 0.35 -9.48 -11.06
CA SER A 111 0.28 -8.61 -9.87
C SER A 111 0.65 -9.35 -8.59
N ALA A 112 0.17 -10.60 -8.44
CA ALA A 112 0.53 -11.47 -7.33
C ALA A 112 2.03 -11.74 -7.28
N CYS A 113 2.70 -11.96 -8.42
CA CYS A 113 4.15 -12.10 -8.48
C CYS A 113 4.89 -10.87 -7.93
N PHE A 114 4.44 -9.65 -8.26
CA PHE A 114 5.07 -8.42 -7.77
C PHE A 114 4.91 -8.27 -6.27
N VAL A 115 3.68 -8.39 -5.77
CA VAL A 115 3.37 -8.32 -4.33
C VAL A 115 4.15 -9.38 -3.56
N ALA A 116 4.15 -10.63 -4.04
CA ALA A 116 4.89 -11.73 -3.45
C ALA A 116 6.40 -11.44 -3.35
N ARG A 117 6.98 -10.79 -4.37
CA ARG A 117 8.38 -10.39 -4.35
C ARG A 117 8.65 -9.21 -3.40
N GLY A 118 7.72 -8.27 -3.28
CA GLY A 118 7.84 -7.14 -2.34
C GLY A 118 7.85 -7.62 -0.89
N LEU A 119 6.90 -8.50 -0.55
CA LEU A 119 6.75 -9.08 0.78
C LEU A 119 7.96 -9.90 1.22
N ARG A 120 8.64 -10.59 0.29
CA ARG A 120 9.82 -11.42 0.60
C ARG A 120 10.93 -10.65 1.35
N PHE A 121 11.07 -9.35 1.05
CA PHE A 121 12.14 -8.52 1.62
C PHE A 121 11.62 -7.53 2.66
N ASN A 122 10.32 -7.43 2.87
CA ASN A 122 9.77 -6.51 3.85
C ASN A 122 9.70 -7.18 5.23
N SER A 123 10.28 -6.51 6.23
CA SER A 123 10.30 -6.96 7.63
C SER A 123 9.25 -6.30 8.52
N HIS A 124 8.38 -5.44 7.97
CA HIS A 124 7.50 -4.56 8.75
C HIS A 124 6.02 -4.87 8.55
N LEU A 125 5.61 -5.31 7.36
CA LEU A 125 4.24 -5.67 7.02
C LEU A 125 3.83 -6.93 7.78
N ARG A 126 2.78 -6.79 8.58
CA ARG A 126 2.23 -7.84 9.45
C ARG A 126 0.93 -8.38 8.89
N VAL A 127 0.15 -7.54 8.23
CA VAL A 127 -1.18 -7.87 7.73
C VAL A 127 -1.28 -7.52 6.25
N LEU A 128 -1.68 -8.51 5.45
CA LEU A 128 -2.07 -8.33 4.06
C LEU A 128 -3.51 -8.82 3.90
N ARG A 129 -4.42 -7.95 3.49
CA ARG A 129 -5.83 -8.30 3.28
C ARG A 129 -6.20 -8.25 1.82
N LEU A 130 -6.70 -9.38 1.33
CA LEU A 130 -7.04 -9.64 -0.05
C LEU A 130 -8.42 -10.33 -0.13
N ASP A 131 -9.37 -9.87 0.68
CA ASP A 131 -10.74 -10.40 0.68
C ASP A 131 -11.39 -10.09 -0.68
N ASN A 132 -12.04 -11.07 -1.30
CA ASN A 132 -12.64 -10.94 -2.64
C ASN A 132 -11.66 -10.46 -3.73
N ALA A 133 -10.41 -10.92 -3.69
CA ALA A 133 -9.38 -10.55 -4.66
C ALA A 133 -9.18 -11.60 -5.77
N SER A 134 -10.12 -12.54 -5.91
CA SER A 134 -10.06 -13.65 -6.89
C SER A 134 -8.82 -14.53 -6.68
N MET A 135 -8.42 -14.73 -5.42
CA MET A 135 -7.26 -15.49 -4.99
C MET A 135 -7.44 -16.99 -5.20
N SER A 136 -7.34 -17.46 -6.44
CA SER A 136 -7.44 -18.87 -6.79
C SER A 136 -6.19 -19.34 -7.56
N GLY A 137 -5.85 -20.63 -7.44
CA GLY A 137 -4.75 -21.23 -8.19
C GLY A 137 -3.37 -20.65 -7.88
N ARG A 138 -2.67 -20.15 -8.90
CA ARG A 138 -1.26 -19.69 -8.81
C ARG A 138 -1.06 -18.45 -7.92
N PRO A 139 -1.85 -17.37 -8.00
CA PRO A 139 -1.79 -16.25 -7.06
C PRO A 139 -1.77 -16.69 -5.58
N LEU A 140 -2.67 -17.61 -5.21
CA LEU A 140 -2.72 -18.16 -3.86
C LEU A 140 -1.46 -18.95 -3.52
N MET A 141 -0.93 -19.75 -4.44
CA MET A 141 0.33 -20.46 -4.21
C MET A 141 1.53 -19.52 -4.06
N LEU A 142 1.61 -18.45 -4.84
CA LEU A 142 2.71 -17.48 -4.80
C LEU A 142 2.76 -16.70 -3.48
N LEU A 143 1.58 -16.43 -2.91
CA LEU A 143 1.44 -15.78 -1.61
C LEU A 143 1.38 -16.78 -0.43
N GLY A 144 1.01 -18.03 -0.66
CA GLY A 144 0.90 -19.06 0.39
C GLY A 144 2.18 -19.85 0.66
N LYS A 145 3.06 -20.02 -0.35
CA LYS A 145 4.29 -20.84 -0.23
C LYS A 145 5.48 -20.13 0.41
N GLN A 146 5.39 -18.85 0.71
CA GLN A 146 6.52 -18.14 1.29
C GLN A 146 6.53 -18.34 2.81
N GLU A 147 7.66 -18.79 3.34
CA GLU A 147 7.98 -18.58 4.75
C GLU A 147 8.19 -17.08 4.94
N TRP A 148 7.09 -16.36 5.15
CA TRP A 148 7.13 -14.95 5.45
C TRP A 148 7.82 -14.79 6.80
N GLY A 149 9.04 -14.27 6.82
CA GLY A 149 9.72 -14.00 8.08
C GLY A 149 8.88 -13.13 9.05
N THR A 150 7.98 -12.29 8.52
CA THR A 150 7.27 -11.27 9.31
C THR A 150 5.81 -10.99 8.95
N VAL A 151 5.30 -11.45 7.80
CA VAL A 151 3.86 -11.31 7.47
C VAL A 151 3.11 -12.33 8.31
N LYS A 152 2.44 -11.84 9.35
CA LYS A 152 1.82 -12.67 10.38
C LYS A 152 0.47 -13.20 9.94
N GLN A 153 -0.25 -12.49 9.06
CA GLN A 153 -1.61 -12.83 8.65
C GLN A 153 -1.88 -12.41 7.20
N ILE A 154 -2.27 -13.37 6.37
CA ILE A 154 -2.95 -13.13 5.09
C ILE A 154 -4.42 -13.45 5.31
N LEU A 155 -5.27 -12.43 5.23
CA LEU A 155 -6.72 -12.60 5.32
C LEU A 155 -7.30 -12.64 3.91
N THR A 156 -7.94 -13.75 3.58
CA THR A 156 -8.70 -13.92 2.34
C THR A 156 -9.95 -14.75 2.65
N THR A 157 -11.08 -14.30 2.12
CA THR A 157 -12.37 -15.01 2.15
C THR A 157 -12.65 -15.78 0.86
N ASP A 158 -11.71 -15.80 -0.10
CA ASP A 158 -11.85 -16.52 -1.36
C ASP A 158 -11.80 -18.04 -1.09
N LYS A 159 -12.87 -18.74 -1.44
CA LYS A 159 -13.02 -20.21 -1.26
C LYS A 159 -12.30 -21.01 -2.33
#